data_AF-A0A9Q3IUT0-F1
#
_entry.id   AF-A0A9Q3IUT0-F1
#
_cell.length_a   1.000
_cell.length_b   1.000
_cell.length_c   1.000
_cell.angle_alpha   90.00
_cell.angle_beta   90.00
_cell.angle_gamma   90.00
#
_symmetry.space_group_name_H-M   'P 1'
#
loop_
_entity.id
_entity.type
_entity.pdbx_description
1 polymer ?
#
loop_
_entity_poly.entity_id
_entity_poly.type
_entity_poly.pdbx_seq_one_letter_code
_entity_poly.pdbx_strand_id
1 'polypeptide(L)'
;MTHNQIEIGCDRSGTTNPNKSPSKTVTSRNLDCSFKLYARKYAKSTICTLNVKNPEDSHDATENIMANPAFRKFNEQETSQIAQISETLLMPRQIQAQLCSQREFYRPLILQDIYNQVKKIKKYKLKGRRLIDALIDTLKEENFVWSSERDAEGHITSLFFTHTLPIKLINGLPHVIIMDFNYKTNKYKIPLFHIVGFSSTNKTFSRDFYFMKNET
;
A
#
# COMPACT_ATOMS: atom_id res chain seq x y z
N MET A 1 44.73 4.19 -9.69
CA MET A 1 43.65 3.81 -8.74
C MET A 1 42.94 2.58 -9.29
N THR A 2 43.23 1.39 -8.75
CA THR A 2 42.55 0.14 -9.14
C THR A 2 41.67 -0.30 -7.98
N HIS A 3 40.37 0.02 -8.06
CA HIS A 3 39.36 -0.47 -7.12
C HIS A 3 39.11 -1.96 -7.36
N ASN A 4 40.04 -2.80 -6.90
CA ASN A 4 39.95 -4.26 -7.00
C ASN A 4 39.40 -4.91 -5.72
N GLN A 5 38.80 -4.11 -4.83
CA GLN A 5 38.28 -4.57 -3.54
C GLN A 5 36.80 -4.20 -3.40
N ILE A 6 35.97 -5.19 -3.07
CA ILE A 6 34.54 -5.04 -2.73
C ILE A 6 34.39 -5.32 -1.24
N GLU A 7 33.64 -4.46 -0.54
CA GLU A 7 33.26 -4.65 0.87
C GLU A 7 31.75 -4.95 0.95
N ILE A 8 31.40 -6.00 1.69
CA ILE A 8 30.02 -6.41 1.95
C ILE A 8 29.83 -6.50 3.45
N GLY A 9 28.91 -5.71 4.01
CA GLY A 9 28.57 -5.74 5.43
C GLY A 9 27.35 -6.61 5.72
N CYS A 10 27.15 -6.94 7.00
CA CYS A 10 25.93 -7.61 7.48
C CYS A 10 24.69 -6.73 7.26
N ASP A 11 23.56 -7.33 6.90
CA ASP A 11 22.27 -6.64 6.73
C ASP A 11 21.66 -6.15 8.06
N ARG A 12 22.21 -6.58 9.20
CA ARG A 12 21.82 -6.18 10.56
C ARG A 12 22.80 -5.22 11.23
N SER A 13 23.75 -4.66 10.47
CA SER A 13 24.82 -3.77 10.96
C SER A 13 24.37 -2.37 11.41
N GLY A 14 23.12 -1.97 11.13
CA GLY A 14 22.64 -0.66 11.55
C GLY A 14 22.45 -0.57 13.07
N THR A 15 22.32 0.65 13.57
CA THR A 15 21.84 0.95 14.92
C THR A 15 20.37 1.36 14.89
N THR A 16 19.68 1.30 16.04
CA THR A 16 18.33 1.83 16.16
C THR A 16 18.36 3.35 16.24
N ASN A 17 17.41 4.02 15.58
CA ASN A 17 17.28 5.48 15.71
C ASN A 17 16.63 5.80 17.07
N PRO A 18 17.35 6.46 18.00
CA PRO A 18 16.84 6.74 19.35
C PRO A 18 15.70 7.77 19.34
N ASN A 19 15.57 8.59 18.29
CA ASN A 19 14.53 9.62 18.18
C ASN A 19 13.18 9.08 17.66
N LYS A 20 13.10 7.78 17.36
CA LYS A 20 11.85 7.15 16.92
C LYS A 20 11.08 6.71 18.15
N SER A 21 9.95 7.38 18.43
CA SER A 21 9.05 7.02 19.53
C SER A 21 8.77 5.50 19.53
N PRO A 22 8.96 4.80 20.67
CA PRO A 22 8.82 3.36 20.72
C PRO A 22 7.38 2.97 20.40
N SER A 23 7.16 2.36 19.24
CA SER A 23 5.94 1.62 18.96
C SER A 23 6.01 0.32 19.76
N LYS A 24 5.06 0.06 20.67
CA LYS A 24 5.03 -1.06 21.64
C LYS A 24 5.15 -2.48 21.05
N THR A 25 5.37 -2.65 19.75
CA THR A 25 5.27 -3.93 19.03
C THR A 25 6.37 -4.15 17.98
N VAL A 26 7.34 -3.23 17.83
CA VAL A 26 8.36 -3.35 16.78
C VAL A 26 9.74 -3.52 17.41
N THR A 27 10.21 -4.77 17.45
CA THR A 27 11.61 -5.06 17.68
C THR A 27 12.42 -4.65 16.45
N SER A 28 13.58 -4.04 16.69
CA SER A 28 14.48 -3.65 15.62
C SER A 28 15.23 -4.87 15.09
N ARG A 29 15.35 -4.99 13.76
CA ARG A 29 16.20 -6.00 13.10
C ARG A 29 17.69 -5.72 13.31
N ASN A 30 18.02 -4.44 13.48
CA ASN A 30 19.39 -3.97 13.65
C ASN A 30 19.97 -4.48 14.97
N LEU A 31 21.09 -5.19 14.89
CA LEU A 31 21.81 -5.79 16.03
C LEU A 31 23.17 -5.14 16.27
N ASP A 32 23.46 -4.00 15.61
CA ASP A 32 24.76 -3.34 15.64
C ASP A 32 25.91 -4.29 15.22
N CYS A 33 25.60 -5.19 14.28
CA CYS A 33 26.51 -6.23 13.83
C CYS A 33 27.70 -5.63 13.07
N SER A 34 28.92 -5.85 13.57
CA SER A 34 30.14 -5.27 13.01
C SER A 34 30.77 -6.12 11.88
N PHE A 35 30.14 -7.25 11.52
CA PHE A 35 30.63 -8.22 10.53
C PHE A 35 30.83 -7.60 9.14
N LYS A 36 31.98 -7.88 8.53
CA LYS A 36 32.35 -7.44 7.18
C LYS A 36 33.09 -8.51 6.39
N LEU A 37 32.78 -8.60 5.10
CA LEU A 37 33.44 -9.46 4.12
C LEU A 37 34.13 -8.61 3.06
N TYR A 38 35.41 -8.87 2.80
CA TYR A 38 36.20 -8.20 1.79
C TYR A 38 36.58 -9.16 0.68
N ALA A 39 36.16 -8.87 -0.55
CA ALA A 39 36.58 -9.59 -1.73
C ALA A 39 37.66 -8.78 -2.46
N ARG A 40 38.82 -9.39 -2.72
CA ARG A 40 39.90 -8.80 -3.52
C ARG A 40 40.17 -9.62 -4.76
N LYS A 41 40.09 -8.99 -5.94
CA LYS A 41 40.43 -9.59 -7.23
C LYS A 41 41.81 -9.15 -7.69
N TYR A 42 42.69 -10.09 -8.03
CA TYR A 42 44.00 -9.71 -8.57
C TYR A 42 43.89 -9.38 -10.06
N ALA A 43 44.53 -8.28 -10.48
CA ALA A 43 44.35 -7.69 -11.82
C ALA A 43 44.69 -8.63 -13.00
N LYS A 44 45.46 -9.70 -12.77
CA LYS A 44 45.90 -10.67 -13.79
C LYS A 44 45.46 -12.11 -13.53
N SER A 45 44.62 -12.36 -12.52
CA SER A 45 44.19 -13.72 -12.17
C SER A 45 42.68 -13.83 -12.08
N THR A 46 42.16 -15.02 -12.34
CA THR A 46 40.77 -15.40 -12.02
C THR A 46 40.55 -15.62 -10.52
N ILE A 47 41.60 -15.54 -9.70
CA ILE A 47 41.55 -15.79 -8.26
C ILE A 47 41.01 -14.56 -7.53
N CYS A 48 39.99 -14.80 -6.71
CA CYS A 48 39.43 -13.86 -5.76
C CYS A 48 39.78 -14.34 -4.34
N THR A 49 40.24 -13.44 -3.48
CA THR A 49 40.45 -13.73 -2.06
C THR A 49 39.35 -13.10 -1.22
N LEU A 50 38.77 -13.89 -0.33
CA LEU A 50 37.73 -13.47 0.60
C LEU A 50 38.35 -13.37 2.00
N ASN A 51 38.27 -12.20 2.62
CA ASN A 51 38.72 -11.97 3.98
C ASN A 51 37.53 -11.56 4.85
N VAL A 52 37.36 -12.23 5.99
CA VAL A 52 36.31 -11.93 6.96
C VAL A 52 36.90 -11.06 8.07
N LYS A 53 36.14 -10.06 8.51
CA LYS A 53 36.47 -9.21 9.67
C LYS A 53 35.32 -9.28 10.67
N ASN A 54 35.69 -9.37 11.95
CA ASN A 54 34.79 -9.52 13.10
C ASN A 54 33.83 -10.72 12.96
N PRO A 55 34.37 -11.95 12.84
CA PRO A 55 33.55 -13.16 12.71
C PRO A 55 32.77 -13.52 13.97
N GLU A 56 33.15 -13.01 15.15
CA GLU A 56 32.54 -13.38 16.43
C GLU A 56 31.38 -12.48 16.87
N ASP A 57 31.23 -11.30 16.27
CA ASP A 57 30.10 -10.38 16.53
C ASP A 57 28.83 -10.80 15.76
N SER A 58 28.84 -11.98 15.13
CA SER A 58 27.74 -12.43 14.28
C SER A 58 26.67 -13.15 15.08
N HIS A 59 25.44 -12.63 15.01
CA HIS A 59 24.25 -13.43 15.25
C HIS A 59 24.20 -14.62 14.27
N ASP A 60 23.40 -15.63 14.60
CA ASP A 60 23.24 -16.81 13.73
C ASP A 60 22.84 -16.43 12.30
N ALA A 61 23.39 -17.21 11.36
CA ALA A 61 23.05 -17.09 9.95
C ALA A 61 21.55 -17.35 9.75
N THR A 62 20.93 -16.51 8.92
CA THR A 62 19.50 -16.67 8.62
C THR A 62 19.33 -17.70 7.50
N GLU A 63 18.80 -18.88 7.83
CA GLU A 63 18.55 -19.95 6.86
C GLU A 63 17.42 -19.59 5.89
N ASN A 64 16.44 -18.82 6.35
CA ASN A 64 15.29 -18.44 5.55
C ASN A 64 15.57 -17.19 4.71
N ILE A 65 15.70 -17.35 3.39
CA ILE A 65 15.89 -16.24 2.42
C ILE A 65 14.77 -15.19 2.54
N MET A 66 13.52 -15.60 2.85
CA MET A 66 12.40 -14.67 3.09
C MET A 66 12.64 -13.73 4.26
N ALA A 67 13.41 -14.14 5.26
CA ALA A 67 13.65 -13.29 6.41
C ALA A 67 14.56 -12.11 6.02
N ASN A 68 15.28 -12.14 4.90
CA ASN A 68 16.14 -11.05 4.46
C ASN A 68 15.42 -10.09 3.46
N PRO A 69 15.17 -8.82 3.84
CA PRO A 69 14.48 -7.85 2.97
C PRO A 69 15.21 -7.53 1.67
N ALA A 70 16.54 -7.74 1.59
CA ALA A 70 17.30 -7.45 0.38
C ALA A 70 16.81 -8.27 -0.82
N PHE A 71 16.43 -9.54 -0.61
CA PHE A 71 15.90 -10.42 -1.66
C PHE A 71 14.43 -10.15 -2.00
N ARG A 72 13.71 -9.44 -1.12
CA ARG A 72 12.27 -9.16 -1.27
C ARG A 72 11.96 -7.82 -1.91
N LYS A 73 12.97 -7.06 -2.34
CA LYS A 73 12.78 -5.76 -3.00
C LYS A 73 11.99 -5.91 -4.30
N PHE A 74 11.23 -4.86 -4.64
CA PHE A 74 10.57 -4.74 -5.94
C PHE A 74 11.50 -4.02 -6.92
N ASN A 75 11.53 -4.48 -8.17
CA ASN A 75 12.10 -3.72 -9.28
C ASN A 75 11.06 -2.72 -9.81
N GLU A 76 11.45 -1.92 -10.81
CA GLU A 76 10.59 -0.88 -11.38
C GLU A 76 9.37 -1.47 -12.10
N GLN A 77 9.56 -2.55 -12.86
CA GLN A 77 8.48 -3.23 -13.58
C GLN A 77 7.42 -3.77 -12.63
N GLU A 78 7.83 -4.47 -11.57
CA GLU A 78 6.95 -4.99 -10.53
C GLU A 78 6.23 -3.86 -9.80
N THR A 79 6.91 -2.74 -9.56
CA THR A 79 6.28 -1.57 -8.93
C THR A 79 5.18 -0.98 -9.81
N SER A 80 5.42 -0.86 -11.12
CA SER A 80 4.42 -0.41 -12.09
C SER A 80 3.25 -1.39 -12.22
N GLN A 81 3.53 -2.69 -12.24
CA GLN A 81 2.50 -3.72 -12.26
C GLN A 81 1.64 -3.70 -10.99
N ILE A 82 2.25 -3.56 -9.80
CA ILE A 82 1.50 -3.39 -8.55
C ILE A 82 0.64 -2.12 -8.62
N ALA A 83 1.15 -1.02 -9.19
CA ALA A 83 0.38 0.21 -9.31
C ALA A 83 -0.86 0.02 -10.17
N GLN A 84 -0.73 -0.59 -11.36
CA GLN A 84 -1.84 -0.92 -12.25
C GLN A 84 -2.83 -1.89 -11.60
N ILE A 85 -2.33 -3.00 -11.03
CA ILE A 85 -3.21 -3.99 -10.39
C ILE A 85 -3.90 -3.40 -9.16
N SER A 86 -3.25 -2.51 -8.41
CA SER A 86 -3.86 -1.89 -7.23
C SER A 86 -5.01 -0.93 -7.55
N GLU A 87 -5.14 -0.51 -8.82
CA GLU A 87 -6.31 0.24 -9.31
C GLU A 87 -7.48 -0.70 -9.59
N THR A 88 -7.20 -1.94 -9.99
CA THR A 88 -8.21 -2.98 -10.06
C THR A 88 -8.54 -3.46 -8.64
N LEU A 89 -9.79 -3.85 -8.37
CA LEU A 89 -10.25 -4.30 -7.04
C LEU A 89 -9.65 -5.65 -6.60
N LEU A 90 -8.47 -6.01 -7.10
CA LEU A 90 -7.77 -7.26 -6.79
C LEU A 90 -7.18 -7.22 -5.38
N MET A 91 -7.33 -8.34 -4.69
CA MET A 91 -6.87 -8.49 -3.32
C MET A 91 -5.34 -8.64 -3.29
N PRO A 92 -4.63 -8.08 -2.29
CA PRO A 92 -3.17 -8.19 -2.17
C PRO A 92 -2.60 -9.61 -2.29
N ARG A 93 -3.37 -10.63 -1.88
CA ARG A 93 -3.01 -12.04 -2.02
C ARG A 93 -2.95 -12.50 -3.47
N GLN A 94 -3.85 -12.00 -4.33
CA GLN A 94 -3.84 -12.29 -5.77
C GLN A 94 -2.66 -11.59 -6.44
N ILE A 95 -2.36 -10.35 -6.05
CA ILE A 95 -1.17 -9.62 -6.51
C ILE A 95 0.10 -10.41 -6.17
N GLN A 96 0.21 -10.90 -4.93
CA GLN A 96 1.35 -11.71 -4.51
C GLN A 96 1.49 -12.97 -5.37
N ALA A 97 0.40 -13.73 -5.57
CA ALA A 97 0.44 -14.96 -6.36
C ALA A 97 0.91 -14.71 -7.79
N GLN A 98 0.42 -13.65 -8.43
CA GLN A 98 0.82 -13.28 -9.78
C GLN A 98 2.29 -12.85 -9.85
N LEU A 99 2.80 -12.10 -8.87
CA LEU A 99 4.20 -11.70 -8.86
C LEU A 99 5.13 -12.89 -8.56
N CYS A 100 4.72 -13.79 -7.67
CA CYS A 100 5.50 -14.98 -7.35
C CYS A 100 5.66 -15.93 -8.54
N SER A 101 4.68 -16.03 -9.44
CA SER A 101 4.80 -16.88 -10.63
C SER A 101 5.76 -16.32 -11.68
N GLN A 102 6.07 -15.02 -11.62
CA GLN A 102 6.96 -14.32 -12.56
C GLN A 102 8.38 -14.12 -12.01
N ARG A 103 8.58 -14.38 -10.72
CA ARG A 103 9.83 -14.14 -10.01
C ARG A 103 10.72 -15.36 -9.95
N GLU A 104 12.01 -15.11 -9.87
CA GLU A 104 13.03 -16.13 -9.62
C GLU A 104 12.89 -16.68 -8.19
N PHE A 105 13.18 -17.97 -8.00
CA PHE A 105 12.98 -18.66 -6.72
C PHE A 105 13.74 -17.98 -5.55
N TYR A 106 14.88 -17.33 -5.81
CA TYR A 106 15.68 -16.65 -4.81
C TYR A 106 15.22 -15.21 -4.49
N ARG A 107 14.14 -14.72 -5.12
CA ARG A 107 13.53 -13.40 -4.85
C ARG A 107 12.13 -13.53 -4.26
N PRO A 108 12.01 -14.13 -3.07
CA PRO A 108 10.71 -14.53 -2.59
C PRO A 108 9.95 -13.30 -2.06
N LEU A 109 8.64 -13.42 -1.85
CA LEU A 109 7.79 -12.31 -1.40
C LEU A 109 6.88 -12.74 -0.26
N ILE A 110 6.72 -11.86 0.73
CA ILE A 110 5.68 -12.03 1.75
C ILE A 110 4.54 -11.05 1.52
N LEU A 111 3.35 -11.40 1.98
CA LEU A 111 2.15 -10.61 1.79
C LEU A 111 2.28 -9.18 2.36
N GLN A 112 3.02 -9.03 3.47
CA GLN A 112 3.30 -7.73 4.08
C GLN A 112 4.03 -6.77 3.14
N ASP A 113 4.89 -7.26 2.24
CA ASP A 113 5.60 -6.41 1.28
C ASP A 113 4.64 -5.80 0.27
N ILE A 114 3.66 -6.59 -0.20
CA ILE A 114 2.61 -6.11 -1.09
C ILE A 114 1.79 -5.03 -0.39
N TYR A 115 1.35 -5.28 0.85
CA TYR A 115 0.62 -4.26 1.62
C TYR A 115 1.42 -2.97 1.78
N ASN A 116 2.70 -3.08 2.12
CA ASN A 116 3.59 -1.93 2.27
C ASN A 116 3.79 -1.18 0.96
N GLN A 117 3.97 -1.89 -0.16
CA GLN A 117 4.18 -1.29 -1.47
C GLN A 117 2.91 -0.61 -1.99
N VAL A 118 1.75 -1.27 -1.89
CA VAL A 118 0.46 -0.66 -2.23
C VAL A 118 0.21 0.59 -1.38
N LYS A 119 0.52 0.55 -0.08
CA LYS A 119 0.42 1.72 0.80
C LYS A 119 1.35 2.86 0.35
N LYS A 120 2.58 2.54 -0.06
CA LYS A 120 3.54 3.51 -0.59
C LYS A 120 3.04 4.17 -1.88
N ILE A 121 2.52 3.37 -2.81
CA ILE A 121 1.93 3.85 -4.08
C ILE A 121 0.73 4.75 -3.81
N LYS A 122 -0.19 4.34 -2.92
CA LYS A 122 -1.35 5.15 -2.52
C LYS A 122 -0.91 6.49 -1.91
N LYS A 123 0.09 6.48 -1.02
CA LYS A 123 0.63 7.70 -0.42
C LYS A 123 1.23 8.64 -1.48
N TYR A 124 1.96 8.09 -2.44
CA TYR A 124 2.52 8.86 -3.55
C TYR A 124 1.43 9.49 -4.42
N LYS A 125 0.40 8.71 -4.80
CA LYS A 125 -0.76 9.20 -5.57
C LYS A 125 -1.51 10.33 -4.85
N LEU A 126 -1.62 10.24 -3.53
CA LEU A 126 -2.26 11.30 -2.73
C LEU A 126 -1.45 12.59 -2.70
N LYS A 127 -0.15 12.59 -3.04
CA LYS A 127 0.73 13.76 -2.98
C LYS A 127 0.68 14.49 -1.63
N GLY A 128 0.52 13.73 -0.54
CA GLY A 128 0.39 14.26 0.82
C GLY A 128 -1.02 14.73 1.23
N ARG A 129 -2.00 14.72 0.31
CA ARG A 129 -3.41 15.01 0.62
C ARG A 129 -4.04 13.92 1.49
N ARG A 130 -5.08 14.27 2.24
CA ARG A 130 -5.91 13.29 2.93
C ARG A 130 -6.76 12.55 1.88
N LEU A 131 -7.09 11.28 2.14
CA LEU A 131 -7.93 10.48 1.24
C LEU A 131 -9.26 11.15 0.91
N ILE A 132 -9.87 11.80 1.90
CA ILE A 132 -11.18 12.44 1.74
C ILE A 132 -11.10 13.72 0.88
N ASP A 133 -10.01 14.47 0.99
CA ASP A 133 -9.79 15.66 0.15
C ASP A 133 -9.58 15.23 -1.31
N ALA A 134 -8.79 14.17 -1.53
CA ALA A 134 -8.61 13.61 -2.86
C ALA A 134 -9.93 13.07 -3.45
N LEU A 135 -10.80 12.48 -2.63
CA LEU A 135 -12.13 12.05 -3.07
C LEU A 135 -12.98 13.25 -3.50
N ILE A 136 -13.03 14.32 -2.69
CA ILE A 136 -13.79 15.54 -3.02
C ILE A 136 -13.26 16.18 -4.31
N ASP A 137 -11.93 16.21 -4.50
CA ASP A 137 -11.34 16.71 -5.74
C ASP A 137 -11.82 15.90 -6.97
N THR A 138 -11.84 14.56 -6.87
CA THR A 138 -12.39 13.70 -7.92
C THR A 138 -13.88 13.95 -8.17
N LEU A 139 -14.68 14.15 -7.11
CA LEU A 139 -16.11 14.45 -7.25
C LEU A 139 -16.34 15.78 -8.01
N LYS A 140 -15.51 16.78 -7.78
CA LYS A 140 -15.55 18.06 -8.51
C LYS A 140 -15.20 17.89 -9.99
N GLU A 141 -14.20 17.06 -10.30
CA GLU A 141 -13.74 16.83 -11.67
C GLU A 141 -14.76 16.03 -12.50
N GLU A 142 -15.45 15.05 -11.89
CA GLU A 142 -16.31 14.07 -12.57
C GLU A 142 -17.81 14.45 -12.60
N ASN A 143 -18.15 15.74 -12.49
CA ASN A 143 -19.54 16.25 -12.52
C ASN A 143 -20.49 15.57 -11.51
N PHE A 144 -20.00 15.25 -10.32
CA PHE A 144 -20.86 14.81 -9.22
C PHE A 144 -21.47 16.01 -8.51
N VAL A 145 -22.72 15.89 -8.09
CA VAL A 145 -23.30 16.78 -7.08
C VAL A 145 -22.90 16.21 -5.73
N TRP A 146 -22.33 17.05 -4.85
CA TRP A 146 -21.86 16.62 -3.55
C TRP A 146 -22.03 17.70 -2.50
N SER A 147 -22.15 17.30 -1.24
CA SER A 147 -22.14 18.18 -0.08
C SER A 147 -21.41 17.49 1.07
N SER A 148 -20.75 18.26 1.92
CA SER A 148 -20.00 17.72 3.05
C SER A 148 -20.14 18.61 4.28
N GLU A 149 -20.28 17.99 5.44
CA GLU A 149 -20.20 18.68 6.72
C GLU A 149 -18.88 18.38 7.41
N ARG A 150 -18.41 19.33 8.22
CA ARG A 150 -17.17 19.22 8.97
C ARG A 150 -17.38 19.63 10.43
N ASP A 151 -16.66 19.00 11.34
CA ASP A 151 -16.58 19.43 12.73
C ASP A 151 -15.71 20.69 12.90
N ALA A 152 -15.63 21.20 14.13
CA ALA A 152 -14.86 22.40 14.47
C ALA A 152 -13.35 22.24 14.17
N GLU A 153 -12.85 21.01 14.19
CA GLU A 153 -11.48 20.64 13.87
C GLU A 153 -11.26 20.40 12.35
N GLY A 154 -12.31 20.51 11.54
CA GLY A 154 -12.27 20.37 10.09
C GLY A 154 -12.28 18.93 9.57
N HIS A 155 -12.61 17.95 10.41
CA HIS A 155 -12.85 16.57 9.98
C HIS A 155 -14.24 16.41 9.39
N ILE A 156 -14.34 15.61 8.33
CA ILE A 156 -15.63 15.34 7.68
C ILE A 156 -16.48 14.42 8.55
N THR A 157 -17.68 14.88 8.88
CA THR A 157 -18.70 14.15 9.66
C THR A 157 -19.72 13.48 8.76
N SER A 158 -20.06 14.14 7.65
CA SER A 158 -20.93 13.60 6.61
C SER A 158 -20.44 14.01 5.21
N LEU A 159 -20.61 13.12 4.24
CA LEU A 159 -20.34 13.37 2.83
C LEU A 159 -21.42 12.71 1.99
N PHE A 160 -22.20 13.53 1.29
CA PHE A 160 -23.14 13.10 0.26
C PHE A 160 -22.53 13.31 -1.12
N PHE A 161 -22.75 12.37 -2.03
CA PHE A 161 -22.46 12.55 -3.43
C PHE A 161 -23.34 11.69 -4.33
N THR A 162 -23.65 12.23 -5.51
CA THR A 162 -24.48 11.59 -6.53
C THR A 162 -24.02 12.00 -7.92
N HIS A 163 -24.11 11.08 -8.87
CA HIS A 163 -23.81 11.38 -10.26
C HIS A 163 -25.02 12.06 -10.91
N THR A 164 -24.78 13.06 -11.77
CA THR A 164 -25.85 13.84 -12.40
C THR A 164 -26.77 13.02 -13.32
N LEU A 165 -26.26 11.94 -13.93
CA LEU A 165 -27.07 11.06 -14.79
C LEU A 165 -28.23 10.36 -14.04
N PRO A 166 -28.01 9.64 -12.92
CA PRO A 166 -29.08 9.10 -12.08
C PRO A 166 -30.19 10.09 -11.71
N ILE A 167 -29.85 11.33 -11.39
CA ILE A 167 -30.83 12.37 -11.05
C ILE A 167 -31.80 12.60 -12.23
N LYS A 168 -31.27 12.68 -13.46
CA LYS A 168 -32.08 12.85 -14.68
C LYS A 168 -32.96 11.65 -14.97
N LEU A 169 -32.46 10.44 -14.69
CA LEU A 169 -33.22 9.20 -14.91
C LEU A 169 -34.45 9.13 -14.01
N ILE A 170 -34.35 9.58 -12.75
CA ILE A 170 -35.42 9.49 -11.76
C ILE A 170 -36.60 10.41 -12.08
N ASN A 171 -36.34 11.58 -12.65
CA ASN A 171 -37.40 12.54 -12.95
C ASN A 171 -38.31 12.10 -14.12
N GLY A 172 -37.99 11.01 -14.83
CA GLY A 172 -38.67 10.60 -16.06
C GLY A 172 -39.47 9.30 -16.00
N LEU A 173 -39.38 8.49 -14.94
CA LEU A 173 -40.01 7.16 -14.89
C LEU A 173 -40.54 6.82 -13.48
N PRO A 174 -41.50 5.88 -13.35
CA PRO A 174 -41.88 5.32 -12.05
C PRO A 174 -40.76 4.41 -11.52
N HIS A 175 -40.29 4.66 -10.30
CA HIS A 175 -39.13 3.97 -9.71
C HIS A 175 -39.41 3.42 -8.31
N VAL A 176 -38.88 2.22 -8.05
CA VAL A 176 -38.67 1.70 -6.70
C VAL A 176 -37.26 2.07 -6.27
N ILE A 177 -37.13 2.63 -5.07
CA ILE A 177 -35.85 3.01 -4.47
C ILE A 177 -35.58 2.01 -3.34
N ILE A 178 -34.46 1.30 -3.42
CA ILE A 178 -33.97 0.44 -2.35
C ILE A 178 -32.81 1.15 -1.66
N MET A 179 -32.89 1.20 -0.34
CA MET A 179 -31.86 1.78 0.51
C MET A 179 -31.17 0.63 1.23
N ASP A 180 -29.85 0.52 1.06
CA ASP A 180 -29.05 -0.49 1.74
C ASP A 180 -27.90 0.16 2.51
N PHE A 181 -27.74 -0.28 3.77
CA PHE A 181 -26.60 0.08 4.59
C PHE A 181 -25.51 -0.95 4.34
N ASN A 182 -24.46 -0.54 3.65
CA ASN A 182 -23.26 -1.36 3.62
C ASN A 182 -22.58 -1.28 4.99
N TYR A 183 -22.87 -2.26 5.87
CA TYR A 183 -22.33 -2.37 7.24
C TYR A 183 -20.79 -2.42 7.32
N LYS A 184 -20.08 -2.50 6.18
CA LYS A 184 -18.63 -2.32 6.12
C LYS A 184 -18.26 -0.86 6.34
N THR A 185 -17.97 -0.52 7.60
CA THR A 185 -17.43 0.79 7.97
C THR A 185 -15.99 0.97 7.49
N ASN A 186 -15.64 2.17 7.03
CA ASN A 186 -14.27 2.50 6.63
C ASN A 186 -13.31 2.60 7.86
N LYS A 187 -12.03 2.93 7.63
CA LYS A 187 -11.02 3.12 8.70
C LYS A 187 -11.46 4.11 9.79
N TYR A 188 -12.34 5.04 9.46
CA TYR A 188 -12.87 6.07 10.36
C TYR A 188 -14.17 5.64 11.05
N LYS A 189 -14.59 4.38 10.89
CA LYS A 189 -15.83 3.82 11.43
C LYS A 189 -17.10 4.53 10.92
N ILE A 190 -17.03 5.14 9.75
CA ILE A 190 -18.17 5.79 9.11
C ILE A 190 -18.79 4.79 8.13
N PRO A 191 -20.06 4.38 8.30
CA PRO A 191 -20.77 3.53 7.34
C PRO A 191 -20.97 4.27 6.01
N LEU A 192 -21.04 3.50 4.93
CA LEU A 192 -21.47 4.00 3.62
C LEU A 192 -22.93 3.56 3.39
N PHE A 193 -23.82 4.52 3.33
CA PHE A 193 -25.19 4.34 2.92
C PHE A 193 -25.30 4.52 1.41
N HIS A 194 -25.95 3.57 0.75
CA HIS A 194 -26.03 3.50 -0.71
C HIS A 194 -27.49 3.35 -1.13
N ILE A 195 -27.96 4.31 -1.93
CA ILE A 195 -29.30 4.28 -2.49
C ILE A 195 -29.23 3.74 -3.91
N VAL A 196 -29.98 2.69 -4.18
CA VAL A 196 -30.08 2.04 -5.49
C VAL A 196 -31.47 2.27 -6.07
N GLY A 197 -31.53 2.78 -7.30
CA GLY A 197 -32.76 2.92 -8.06
C GLY A 197 -32.98 1.73 -9.00
N PHE A 198 -34.23 1.37 -9.22
CA PHE A 198 -34.66 0.44 -10.26
C PHE A 198 -35.33 1.17 -11.41
N SER A 199 -34.90 0.89 -12.64
CA SER A 199 -35.58 1.35 -13.85
C SER A 199 -36.79 0.48 -14.19
N SER A 200 -37.68 1.00 -15.05
CA SER A 200 -38.76 0.23 -15.69
C SER A 200 -38.26 -0.93 -16.57
N THR A 201 -36.97 -0.96 -16.90
CA THR A 201 -36.29 -2.05 -17.61
C THR A 201 -35.66 -3.09 -16.68
N ASN A 202 -36.01 -3.05 -15.38
CA ASN A 202 -35.48 -3.94 -14.35
C ASN A 202 -33.94 -3.88 -14.22
N LYS A 203 -33.34 -2.73 -14.53
CA LYS A 203 -31.91 -2.47 -14.34
C LYS A 203 -31.71 -1.64 -13.08
N THR A 204 -30.67 -1.97 -12.33
CA THR A 204 -30.26 -1.21 -11.15
C THR A 204 -29.27 -0.11 -11.53
N PHE A 205 -29.35 1.02 -10.84
CA PHE A 205 -28.34 2.06 -10.92
C PHE A 205 -28.08 2.65 -9.53
N SER A 206 -26.84 3.09 -9.31
CA SER A 206 -26.49 3.81 -8.08
C SER A 206 -27.06 5.21 -8.16
N ARG A 207 -27.97 5.54 -7.25
CA ARG A 207 -28.56 6.87 -7.16
C ARG A 207 -27.67 7.77 -6.32
N ASP A 208 -27.51 7.44 -5.04
CA ASP A 208 -26.91 8.33 -4.07
C ASP A 208 -25.97 7.57 -3.13
N PHE A 209 -24.93 8.25 -2.67
CA PHE A 209 -24.00 7.73 -1.67
C PHE A 209 -23.87 8.71 -0.52
N TYR A 210 -23.88 8.17 0.71
CA TYR A 210 -23.76 8.96 1.93
C TYR A 210 -22.79 8.30 2.90
N PHE A 211 -21.77 9.04 3.33
CA PHE A 211 -21.02 8.73 4.54
C PHE A 211 -21.62 9.54 5.69
N MET A 212 -22.02 8.89 6.78
CA MET A 212 -22.58 9.58 7.96
C MET A 212 -22.07 8.95 9.25
N LYS A 213 -21.55 9.75 10.17
CA LYS A 213 -20.94 9.26 11.41
C LYS A 213 -21.95 8.72 12.42
N ASN A 214 -23.20 9.22 12.42
CA ASN A 214 -24.31 8.78 13.26
C ASN A 214 -25.63 8.88 12.49
N GLU A 215 -26.55 7.96 12.74
CA GLU A 215 -27.99 8.16 12.48
C GLU A 215 -28.51 9.08 13.59
N THR A 216 -29.01 10.26 13.23
CA THR A 216 -29.82 11.09 14.13
C THR A 216 -31.28 10.67 14.05
#